data_AF-A0A0C3N015-F1
#
_entry.id   AF-A0A0C3N015-F1
#
_cell.length_a   1.000
_cell.length_b   1.000
_cell.length_c   1.000
_cell.angle_alpha   90.00
_cell.angle_beta   90.00
_cell.angle_gamma   90.00
#
_symmetry.space_group_name_H-M   'P 1'
#
loop_
_entity.id
_entity.type
_entity.pdbx_description
1 polymer ?
#
loop_
_entity_poly.entity_id
_entity_poly.type
_entity_poly.pdbx_seq_one_letter_code
_entity_poly.pdbx_strand_id
1 'polypeptide(L)'
;MRRRFLIRLAVAALGTPLMTACRGTLPAAPPTPLTESQTRYLESRQRMLQRFGRPGFELVVDALAGQEFLGVEFFPEHATHVFYASSAQSLRNQTKMILSQPVPERARILWRDTSERRFIEGVGSRYAGNILGDETIEVGSRIPQELIDDLERDPRGNLRLKFRMSKDGTLFGWDIQRRPGYDPNLRDPQGRDIHFPAVHSFAGGDFREAEIVNGKVVRKGWYIERRTGRKVETDY
;
A
#
# COMPACT_ATOMS: atom_id res chain seq x y z
N MET A 1 -22.51 12.28 -82.86
CA MET A 1 -22.92 13.67 -83.17
C MET A 1 -23.49 14.34 -81.92
N ARG A 2 -23.09 15.60 -81.65
CA ARG A 2 -23.77 16.70 -80.90
C ARG A 2 -24.24 16.41 -79.46
N ARG A 3 -23.57 16.88 -78.40
CA ARG A 3 -23.62 18.23 -77.75
C ARG A 3 -25.03 18.80 -77.50
N ARG A 4 -25.34 19.09 -76.21
CA ARG A 4 -25.90 20.34 -75.59
C ARG A 4 -26.57 19.96 -74.24
N PHE A 5 -26.12 20.41 -73.06
CA PHE A 5 -26.13 21.74 -72.42
C PHE A 5 -27.42 22.12 -71.64
N LEU A 6 -27.19 22.49 -70.37
CA LEU A 6 -27.81 23.53 -69.51
C LEU A 6 -29.18 23.33 -68.83
N ILE A 7 -29.10 23.22 -67.49
CA ILE A 7 -29.60 24.13 -66.43
C ILE A 7 -31.03 24.71 -66.56
N ARG A 8 -31.83 24.53 -65.48
CA ARG A 8 -32.58 25.56 -64.74
C ARG A 8 -33.16 24.97 -63.43
N LEU A 9 -32.84 25.56 -62.27
CA LEU A 9 -33.71 26.34 -61.35
C LEU A 9 -35.02 25.64 -60.96
N ALA A 10 -35.60 25.72 -59.75
CA ALA A 10 -35.31 26.19 -58.39
C ALA A 10 -36.64 25.96 -57.63
N VAL A 11 -36.61 25.84 -56.29
CA VAL A 11 -37.54 26.44 -55.30
C VAL A 11 -37.47 25.67 -53.98
N ALA A 12 -37.53 26.46 -52.91
CA ALA A 12 -37.20 26.19 -51.53
C ALA A 12 -38.16 25.27 -50.77
N ALA A 13 -37.65 24.68 -49.68
CA ALA A 13 -38.42 24.50 -48.45
C ALA A 13 -37.51 24.35 -47.22
N LEU A 14 -37.67 25.32 -46.31
CA LEU A 14 -37.60 25.19 -44.84
C LEU A 14 -36.21 25.01 -44.20
N GLY A 15 -35.61 26.15 -43.89
CA GLY A 15 -34.63 26.27 -42.81
C GLY A 15 -35.28 25.98 -41.46
N THR A 16 -34.74 25.00 -40.76
CA THR A 16 -34.87 24.85 -39.31
C THR A 16 -33.57 25.38 -38.68
N PRO A 17 -33.61 26.36 -37.77
CA PRO A 17 -32.42 26.78 -37.06
C PRO A 17 -32.00 25.66 -36.10
N LEU A 18 -30.92 24.96 -36.42
CA LEU A 18 -30.16 24.19 -35.44
C LEU A 18 -29.58 25.19 -34.44
N MET A 19 -30.28 25.38 -33.32
CA MET A 19 -29.70 25.95 -32.11
C MET A 19 -28.61 24.98 -31.65
N THR A 20 -27.39 25.20 -32.11
CA THR A 20 -26.19 24.62 -31.52
C THR A 20 -26.09 25.20 -30.11
N ALA A 21 -26.68 24.52 -29.13
CA ALA A 21 -26.41 24.78 -27.74
C ALA A 21 -24.93 24.45 -27.52
N CYS A 22 -24.08 25.48 -27.57
CA CYS A 22 -22.77 25.44 -26.98
C CYS A 22 -22.96 25.00 -25.54
N ARG A 23 -22.66 23.73 -25.22
CA ARG A 23 -22.37 23.31 -23.85
C ARG A 23 -21.16 24.13 -23.45
N GLY A 24 -21.40 25.29 -22.85
CA GLY A 24 -20.38 26.04 -22.15
C GLY A 24 -19.80 25.11 -21.11
N THR A 25 -18.56 24.67 -21.34
CA THR A 25 -17.72 24.13 -20.27
C THR A 25 -17.68 25.24 -19.23
N LEU A 26 -18.37 25.04 -18.10
CA LEU A 26 -18.22 25.93 -16.95
C LEU A 26 -16.71 26.05 -16.70
N PRO A 27 -16.17 27.28 -16.55
CA PRO A 27 -14.77 27.44 -16.21
C PRO A 27 -14.52 26.61 -14.95
N ALA A 28 -13.62 25.62 -15.07
CA ALA A 28 -13.23 24.81 -13.94
C ALA A 28 -12.80 25.77 -12.83
N ALA A 29 -13.42 25.64 -11.66
CA ALA A 29 -13.01 26.40 -10.49
C ALA A 29 -11.49 26.23 -10.32
N PRO A 30 -10.75 27.31 -10.00
CA PRO A 30 -9.32 27.19 -9.75
C PRO A 30 -9.08 26.09 -8.71
N PRO A 31 -8.06 25.24 -8.88
CA PRO A 31 -7.81 24.15 -7.96
C PRO A 31 -7.66 24.71 -6.55
N THR A 32 -8.40 24.15 -5.59
CA THR A 32 -8.28 24.53 -4.18
C THR A 32 -6.81 24.42 -3.77
N PRO A 33 -6.23 25.46 -3.14
CA PRO A 33 -4.86 25.39 -2.65
C PRO A 33 -4.67 24.18 -1.74
N LEU A 34 -3.54 23.50 -1.89
CA LEU A 34 -3.18 22.40 -1.01
C LEU A 34 -3.02 22.91 0.42
N THR A 35 -3.55 22.14 1.38
CA THR A 35 -3.26 22.35 2.80
C THR A 35 -1.79 22.03 3.08
N GLU A 36 -1.23 22.59 4.15
CA GLU A 36 0.15 22.32 4.58
C GLU A 36 0.41 20.80 4.78
N SER A 37 -0.57 20.07 5.31
CA SER A 37 -0.47 18.61 5.49
C SER A 37 -0.39 17.87 4.16
N GLN A 38 -1.18 18.29 3.16
CA GLN A 38 -1.13 17.71 1.82
C GLN A 38 0.21 18.00 1.14
N THR A 39 0.74 19.22 1.27
CA THR A 39 2.05 19.58 0.76
C THR A 39 3.15 18.70 1.37
N ARG A 40 3.19 18.60 2.71
CA ARG A 40 4.16 17.73 3.42
C ARG A 40 4.05 16.27 2.99
N TYR A 41 2.84 15.76 2.81
CA TYR A 41 2.62 14.39 2.32
C TYR A 41 3.19 14.17 0.92
N LEU A 42 2.95 15.10 -0.01
CA LEU A 42 3.46 14.98 -1.39
C LEU A 42 4.99 15.08 -1.45
N GLU A 43 5.59 15.99 -0.67
CA GLU A 43 7.04 16.09 -0.56
C GLU A 43 7.67 14.81 0.02
N SER A 44 7.09 14.27 1.09
CA SER A 44 7.50 13.00 1.68
C SER A 44 7.43 11.84 0.68
N ARG A 45 6.30 11.74 -0.04
CA ARG A 45 6.09 10.75 -1.08
C ARG A 45 7.14 10.88 -2.21
N GLN A 46 7.47 12.11 -2.61
CA GLN A 46 8.48 12.37 -3.63
C GLN A 46 9.88 11.97 -3.16
N ARG A 47 10.28 12.31 -1.92
CA ARG A 47 11.56 11.87 -1.33
C ARG A 47 11.69 10.36 -1.30
N MET A 48 10.63 9.67 -0.87
CA MET A 48 10.66 8.20 -0.80
C MET A 48 10.67 7.55 -2.18
N LEU A 49 9.95 8.12 -3.15
CA LEU A 49 10.04 7.63 -4.54
C LEU A 49 11.45 7.80 -5.12
N GLN A 50 12.08 8.96 -4.87
CA GLN A 50 13.46 9.21 -5.28
C GLN A 50 14.45 8.24 -4.63
N ARG A 51 14.28 7.96 -3.33
CA ARG A 51 15.19 7.11 -2.59
C ARG A 51 15.07 5.64 -2.95
N PHE A 52 13.85 5.12 -3.09
CA PHE A 52 13.64 3.68 -3.33
C PHE A 52 13.60 3.33 -4.82
N GLY A 53 13.57 4.32 -5.72
CA GLY A 53 13.61 4.14 -7.17
C GLY A 53 12.39 3.43 -7.77
N ARG A 54 11.44 2.98 -6.95
CA ARG A 54 10.26 2.22 -7.39
C ARG A 54 9.02 2.57 -6.56
N PRO A 55 7.84 2.58 -7.20
CA PRO A 55 6.59 2.52 -6.47
C PRO A 55 6.33 1.07 -6.03
N GLY A 56 5.97 0.91 -4.77
CA GLY A 56 5.32 -0.30 -4.28
C GLY A 56 6.18 -1.23 -3.41
N PHE A 57 5.48 -1.90 -2.51
CA PHE A 57 6.01 -2.84 -1.53
C PHE A 57 4.91 -3.81 -1.11
N GLU A 58 5.28 -4.98 -0.59
CA GLU A 58 4.37 -5.86 0.10
C GLU A 58 4.25 -5.42 1.57
N LEU A 59 3.05 -5.04 1.99
CA LEU A 59 2.70 -4.78 3.36
C LEU A 59 2.35 -6.09 4.07
N VAL A 60 2.94 -6.32 5.24
CA VAL A 60 2.62 -7.43 6.13
C VAL A 60 2.23 -6.85 7.48
N VAL A 61 1.03 -7.16 7.97
CA VAL A 61 0.58 -6.69 9.28
C VAL A 61 0.07 -7.85 10.11
N ASP A 62 0.59 -7.98 11.32
CA ASP A 62 0.13 -8.92 12.33
C ASP A 62 0.20 -8.30 13.73
N ALA A 63 -0.06 -9.10 14.76
CA ALA A 63 0.13 -8.73 16.16
C ALA A 63 0.94 -9.80 16.89
N LEU A 64 1.52 -9.44 18.04
CA LEU A 64 2.14 -10.43 18.93
C LEU A 64 1.13 -11.51 19.34
N ALA A 65 1.65 -12.72 19.55
CA ALA A 65 0.83 -13.86 19.95
C ALA A 65 -0.03 -13.54 21.18
N GLY A 66 -1.31 -13.89 21.11
CA GLY A 66 -2.29 -13.63 22.18
C GLY A 66 -2.79 -12.19 22.26
N GLN A 67 -2.40 -11.31 21.33
CA GLN A 67 -2.91 -9.94 21.24
C GLN A 67 -3.80 -9.78 20.00
N GLU A 68 -4.84 -8.97 20.17
CA GLU A 68 -5.81 -8.64 19.13
C GLU A 68 -6.18 -7.16 19.21
N PHE A 69 -6.34 -6.53 18.04
CA PHE A 69 -6.65 -5.11 17.89
C PHE A 69 -7.89 -4.93 17.00
N LEU A 70 -8.90 -4.22 17.51
CA LEU A 70 -10.24 -4.24 16.91
C LEU A 70 -10.45 -3.27 15.75
N GLY A 71 -9.97 -2.03 15.85
CA GLY A 71 -10.09 -1.04 14.77
C GLY A 71 -8.74 -0.42 14.49
N VAL A 72 -7.99 -0.97 13.53
CA VAL A 72 -6.61 -0.58 13.21
C VAL A 72 -6.58 0.22 11.92
N GLU A 73 -5.86 1.33 11.90
CA GLU A 73 -5.68 2.20 10.72
C GLU A 73 -4.23 2.68 10.62
N PHE A 74 -3.62 2.50 9.44
CA PHE A 74 -2.29 3.02 9.15
C PHE A 74 -2.38 4.11 8.09
N PHE A 75 -1.73 5.24 8.39
CA PHE A 75 -1.67 6.41 7.53
C PHE A 75 -0.20 6.67 7.16
N PRO A 76 0.09 7.15 5.94
CA PRO A 76 1.28 7.97 5.76
C PRO A 76 1.11 9.18 6.68
N GLU A 77 2.11 9.54 7.50
CA GLU A 77 1.92 10.45 8.65
C GLU A 77 1.05 11.70 8.38
N HIS A 78 1.30 12.42 7.29
CA HIS A 78 0.62 13.67 6.95
C HIS A 78 -0.63 13.49 6.07
N ALA A 79 -1.00 12.26 5.74
CA ALA A 79 -2.14 11.95 4.89
C ALA A 79 -3.40 11.68 5.72
N THR A 80 -4.53 12.13 5.19
CA THR A 80 -5.85 11.85 5.76
C THR A 80 -6.38 10.48 5.37
N HIS A 81 -5.83 9.85 4.33
CA HIS A 81 -6.24 8.53 3.83
C HIS A 81 -5.36 7.43 4.43
N VAL A 82 -6.01 6.32 4.77
CA VAL A 82 -5.33 5.11 5.22
C VAL A 82 -4.74 4.37 4.02
N PHE A 83 -3.56 3.76 4.20
CA PHE A 83 -3.09 2.74 3.26
C PHE A 83 -3.39 1.32 3.74
N TYR A 84 -3.79 1.18 5.01
CA TYR A 84 -4.19 -0.09 5.58
C TYR A 84 -5.22 0.13 6.70
N ALA A 85 -6.23 -0.74 6.74
CA ALA A 85 -7.21 -0.78 7.79
C ALA A 85 -7.70 -2.22 7.98
N SER A 86 -7.86 -2.65 9.23
CA SER A 86 -8.29 -4.00 9.56
C SER A 86 -9.08 -4.03 10.86
N SER A 87 -10.02 -4.98 10.93
CA SER A 87 -10.71 -5.33 12.16
C SER A 87 -10.21 -6.66 12.69
N ALA A 88 -10.07 -6.79 14.01
CA ALA A 88 -9.58 -8.00 14.67
C ALA A 88 -8.18 -8.43 14.20
N GLN A 89 -7.27 -7.45 14.11
CA GLN A 89 -5.88 -7.69 13.73
C GLN A 89 -5.17 -8.49 14.82
N SER A 90 -4.70 -9.68 14.45
CA SER A 90 -4.04 -10.63 15.35
C SER A 90 -2.93 -11.38 14.60
N LEU A 91 -2.17 -12.23 15.29
CA LEU A 91 -1.21 -13.13 14.64
C LEU A 91 -1.89 -14.10 13.66
N ARG A 92 -3.08 -14.62 14.02
CA ARG A 92 -3.83 -15.56 13.18
C ARG A 92 -4.45 -14.88 11.96
N ASN A 93 -4.83 -13.61 12.12
CA ASN A 93 -5.40 -12.78 11.07
C ASN A 93 -4.31 -11.91 10.39
N GLN A 94 -3.14 -12.49 10.11
CA GLN A 94 -2.06 -11.77 9.42
C GLN A 94 -2.54 -11.29 8.04
N THR A 95 -2.34 -10.02 7.75
CA THR A 95 -2.64 -9.44 6.44
C THR A 95 -1.38 -9.35 5.59
N LYS A 96 -1.47 -9.71 4.31
CA LYS A 96 -0.44 -9.48 3.29
C LYS A 96 -1.06 -8.78 2.09
N MET A 97 -0.50 -7.65 1.67
CA MET A 97 -1.05 -6.83 0.58
C MET A 97 0.08 -6.26 -0.28
N ILE A 98 -0.04 -6.33 -1.60
CA ILE A 98 0.83 -5.55 -2.50
C ILE A 98 0.25 -4.16 -2.64
N LEU A 99 1.01 -3.14 -2.27
CA LEU A 99 0.63 -1.74 -2.43
C LEU A 99 1.46 -1.10 -3.54
N SER A 100 0.82 -0.40 -4.47
CA SER A 100 1.49 0.29 -5.59
C SER A 100 1.87 1.74 -5.27
N GLN A 101 2.11 2.04 -4.00
CA GLN A 101 2.49 3.37 -3.52
C GLN A 101 3.96 3.40 -3.08
N PRO A 102 4.64 4.57 -3.06
CA PRO A 102 5.97 4.67 -2.49
C PRO A 102 6.00 4.24 -1.02
N VAL A 103 7.14 3.73 -0.57
CA VAL A 103 7.40 3.46 0.85
C VAL A 103 7.06 4.73 1.65
N PRO A 104 6.27 4.66 2.74
CA PRO A 104 6.02 5.83 3.56
C PRO A 104 7.30 6.23 4.28
N GLU A 105 7.57 7.53 4.41
CA GLU A 105 8.70 8.02 5.22
C GLU A 105 8.46 7.68 6.69
N ARG A 106 7.23 7.96 7.15
CA ARG A 106 6.72 7.65 8.48
C ARG A 106 5.31 7.08 8.36
N ALA A 107 5.00 6.11 9.22
CA ALA A 107 3.66 5.53 9.31
C ALA A 107 3.03 5.92 10.65
N ARG A 108 1.88 6.57 10.61
CA ARG A 108 1.04 6.79 11.79
C ARG A 108 0.08 5.63 11.92
N ILE A 109 0.08 4.99 13.09
CA ILE A 109 -0.64 3.77 13.41
C ILE A 109 -1.59 4.10 14.54
N LEU A 110 -2.88 3.92 14.26
CA LEU A 110 -3.96 4.22 15.16
C LEU A 110 -4.74 2.94 15.45
N TRP A 111 -5.08 2.69 16.71
CA TRP A 111 -6.00 1.61 17.05
C TRP A 111 -7.03 2.01 18.12
N ARG A 112 -8.22 1.41 17.99
CA ARG A 112 -9.40 1.74 18.78
C ARG A 112 -9.98 0.54 19.50
N ASP A 113 -10.81 0.83 20.49
CA ASP A 113 -11.54 -0.14 21.32
C ASP A 113 -12.73 -0.81 20.62
N THR A 114 -13.02 -0.44 19.37
CA THR A 114 -14.12 -1.03 18.59
C THR A 114 -13.71 -1.18 17.12
N SER A 115 -14.36 -2.15 16.47
CA SER A 115 -14.29 -2.38 15.02
C SER A 115 -15.46 -1.72 14.27
N GLU A 116 -16.33 -0.97 14.95
CA GLU A 116 -17.41 -0.23 14.31
C GLU A 116 -16.84 0.83 13.36
N ARG A 117 -17.34 0.90 12.12
CA ARG A 117 -16.93 1.94 11.18
C ARG A 117 -18.04 2.97 10.98
N ARG A 118 -17.67 4.23 10.89
CA ARG A 118 -18.57 5.36 10.55
C ARG A 118 -18.04 6.10 9.34
N PHE A 119 -18.96 6.57 8.51
CA PHE A 119 -18.63 7.44 7.40
C PHE A 119 -18.52 8.88 7.91
N ILE A 120 -17.40 9.52 7.64
CA ILE A 120 -17.16 10.93 7.95
C ILE A 120 -17.08 11.69 6.62
N GLU A 121 -17.94 12.68 6.46
CA GLU A 121 -17.97 13.52 5.25
C GLU A 121 -16.60 14.18 5.01
N GLY A 122 -16.11 14.13 3.78
CA GLY A 122 -14.78 14.64 3.40
C GLY A 122 -13.58 13.78 3.82
N VAL A 123 -13.77 12.71 4.60
CA VAL A 123 -12.68 11.83 5.08
C VAL A 123 -12.85 10.37 4.65
N GLY A 124 -14.09 9.88 4.59
CA GLY A 124 -14.44 8.50 4.24
C GLY A 124 -14.74 7.62 5.47
N SER A 125 -14.73 6.30 5.28
CA SER A 125 -15.00 5.33 6.35
C SER A 125 -13.83 5.23 7.33
N ARG A 126 -14.08 5.43 8.62
CA ARG A 126 -13.09 5.32 9.72
C ARG A 126 -13.63 4.46 10.85
N TYR A 127 -12.75 3.84 11.62
CA TYR A 127 -13.17 3.18 12.85
C TYR A 127 -13.63 4.23 13.88
N ALA A 128 -14.77 3.98 14.50
CA ALA A 128 -15.32 4.76 15.60
C ALA A 128 -14.70 4.32 16.94
N GLY A 129 -15.12 4.93 18.05
CA GLY A 129 -14.68 4.57 19.41
C GLY A 129 -13.43 5.28 19.91
N ASN A 130 -13.00 4.92 21.12
CA ASN A 130 -11.90 5.57 21.80
C ASN A 130 -10.56 5.14 21.21
N ILE A 131 -9.66 6.09 21.08
CA ILE A 131 -8.29 5.82 20.66
C ILE A 131 -7.58 5.13 21.84
N LEU A 132 -7.16 3.89 21.64
CA LEU A 132 -6.37 3.14 22.62
C LEU A 132 -4.87 3.33 22.38
N GLY A 133 -4.47 3.66 21.15
CA GLY A 133 -3.12 4.10 20.85
C GLY A 133 -3.02 4.79 19.51
N ASP A 134 -2.07 5.71 19.44
CA ASP A 134 -1.76 6.56 18.31
C ASP A 134 -0.24 6.79 18.33
N GLU A 135 0.47 6.12 17.44
CA GLU A 135 1.92 6.20 17.36
C GLU A 135 2.36 6.52 15.94
N THR A 136 3.46 7.25 15.81
CA THR A 136 4.13 7.45 14.52
C THR A 136 5.49 6.80 14.56
N ILE A 137 5.77 5.94 13.59
CA ILE A 137 7.06 5.26 13.47
C ILE A 137 7.81 5.71 12.21
N GLU A 138 9.11 5.84 12.35
CA GLU A 138 10.04 5.97 11.22
C GLU A 138 10.02 4.69 10.39
N VAL A 139 9.93 4.82 9.06
CA VAL A 139 9.91 3.68 8.13
C VAL A 139 11.02 3.82 7.12
N GLY A 140 10.93 4.85 6.26
CA GLY A 140 11.89 5.06 5.19
C GLY A 140 13.32 5.13 5.70
N SER A 141 13.58 6.01 6.68
CA SER A 141 14.91 6.24 7.28
C SER A 141 15.53 5.00 7.93
N ARG A 142 14.73 4.02 8.35
CA ARG A 142 15.19 2.79 9.02
C ARG A 142 15.68 1.69 8.07
N ILE A 143 15.23 1.70 6.83
CA ILE A 143 15.63 0.70 5.83
C ILE A 143 17.04 1.05 5.35
N PRO A 144 18.01 0.12 5.38
CA PRO A 144 19.40 0.45 5.04
C PRO A 144 19.60 0.59 3.53
N GLN A 145 20.55 1.43 3.12
CA GLN A 145 20.82 1.70 1.70
C GLN A 145 21.26 0.44 0.94
N GLU A 146 22.03 -0.43 1.58
CA GLU A 146 22.46 -1.73 1.01
C GLU A 146 21.30 -2.60 0.50
N LEU A 147 20.13 -2.52 1.16
CA LEU A 147 18.94 -3.25 0.75
C LEU A 147 18.37 -2.66 -0.55
N ILE A 148 18.34 -1.32 -0.62
CA ILE A 148 17.86 -0.58 -1.79
C ILE A 148 18.76 -0.87 -2.99
N ASP A 149 20.08 -0.78 -2.79
CA ASP A 149 21.07 -1.07 -3.83
C ASP A 149 20.94 -2.53 -4.34
N ASP A 150 20.63 -3.48 -3.45
CA ASP A 150 20.37 -4.87 -3.84
C ASP A 150 19.09 -5.04 -4.67
N LEU A 151 18.03 -4.29 -4.38
CA LEU A 151 16.80 -4.26 -5.18
C LEU A 151 16.99 -3.57 -6.53
N GLU A 152 17.87 -2.58 -6.62
CA GLU A 152 18.21 -1.94 -7.89
C GLU A 152 18.99 -2.90 -8.79
N ARG A 153 19.94 -3.64 -8.21
CA ARG A 153 20.75 -4.65 -8.93
C ARG A 153 19.92 -5.87 -9.35
N ASP A 154 19.01 -6.33 -8.50
CA ASP A 154 18.09 -7.43 -8.80
C ASP A 154 16.63 -7.01 -8.52
N PRO A 155 15.94 -6.44 -9.53
CA PRO A 155 14.59 -5.89 -9.37
C PRO A 155 13.50 -6.95 -9.22
N ARG A 156 13.82 -8.26 -9.34
CA ARG A 156 12.85 -9.35 -9.20
C ARG A 156 12.45 -9.61 -7.74
N GLY A 157 13.06 -8.91 -6.77
CA GLY A 157 12.68 -8.93 -5.37
C GLY A 157 11.50 -8.01 -5.04
N ASN A 158 10.70 -8.42 -4.06
CA ASN A 158 9.66 -7.63 -3.43
C ASN A 158 10.16 -7.14 -2.06
N LEU A 159 10.23 -5.81 -1.89
CA LEU A 159 10.41 -5.21 -0.57
C LEU A 159 9.18 -5.51 0.28
N ARG A 160 9.38 -6.15 1.44
CA ARG A 160 8.33 -6.38 2.45
C ARG A 160 8.50 -5.36 3.58
N LEU A 161 7.45 -4.59 3.85
CA LEU A 161 7.33 -3.76 5.05
C LEU A 161 6.41 -4.46 6.04
N LYS A 162 6.94 -4.78 7.22
CA LYS A 162 6.26 -5.64 8.18
C LYS A 162 6.00 -4.88 9.47
N PHE A 163 4.78 -4.96 9.96
CA PHE A 163 4.33 -4.30 11.18
C PHE A 163 3.71 -5.33 12.10
N ARG A 164 4.26 -5.48 13.30
CA ARG A 164 3.77 -6.41 14.32
C ARG A 164 3.31 -5.62 15.53
N MET A 165 1.99 -5.51 15.69
CA MET A 165 1.37 -4.71 16.74
C MET A 165 1.56 -5.35 18.11
N SER A 166 1.76 -4.51 19.12
CA SER A 166 1.74 -4.90 20.52
C SER A 166 1.13 -3.80 21.40
N LYS A 167 0.68 -4.17 22.61
CA LYS A 167 0.21 -3.21 23.61
C LYS A 167 1.25 -2.16 24.00
N ASP A 168 2.54 -2.47 23.82
CA ASP A 168 3.66 -1.56 24.11
C ASP A 168 4.07 -0.73 22.87
N GLY A 169 3.33 -0.84 21.76
CA GLY A 169 3.59 -0.18 20.48
C GLY A 169 3.95 -1.15 19.37
N THR A 170 4.00 -0.66 18.14
CA THR A 170 4.20 -1.46 16.94
C THR A 170 5.68 -1.67 16.67
N LEU A 171 6.03 -2.91 16.35
CA LEU A 171 7.36 -3.33 15.89
C LEU A 171 7.42 -3.21 14.38
N PHE A 172 8.49 -2.63 13.85
CA PHE A 172 8.69 -2.50 12.42
C PHE A 172 9.84 -3.38 11.93
N GLY A 173 9.61 -4.13 10.87
CA GLY A 173 10.61 -4.98 10.24
C GLY A 173 10.53 -4.91 8.72
N TRP A 174 11.57 -5.43 8.08
CA TRP A 174 11.64 -5.51 6.63
C TRP A 174 12.37 -6.78 6.20
N ASP A 175 12.16 -7.17 4.94
CA ASP A 175 13.02 -8.10 4.20
C ASP A 175 12.80 -7.90 2.69
N ILE A 176 13.61 -8.58 1.89
CA ILE A 176 13.34 -8.79 0.48
C ILE A 176 12.85 -10.22 0.30
N GLN A 177 11.65 -10.39 -0.25
CA GLN A 177 11.19 -11.69 -0.74
C GLN A 177 11.56 -11.86 -2.20
N ARG A 178 12.19 -12.98 -2.54
CA ARG A 178 12.46 -13.43 -3.91
C ARG A 178 11.86 -14.80 -4.15
N ARG A 179 11.57 -15.12 -5.40
CA ARG A 179 11.18 -16.47 -5.82
C ARG A 179 12.11 -16.92 -6.95
N PRO A 180 13.29 -17.49 -6.61
CA PRO A 180 14.23 -17.96 -7.61
C PRO A 180 13.57 -18.97 -8.56
N GLY A 181 13.78 -18.79 -9.86
CA GLY A 181 13.18 -19.64 -10.89
C GLY A 181 11.70 -19.38 -11.19
N TYR A 182 11.02 -18.47 -10.45
CA TYR A 182 9.62 -18.16 -10.70
C TYR A 182 9.40 -17.67 -12.13
N ASP A 183 8.59 -18.42 -12.85
CA ASP A 183 8.07 -18.06 -14.16
C ASP A 183 6.54 -18.20 -14.10
N PRO A 184 5.78 -17.09 -14.24
CA PRO A 184 4.32 -17.12 -14.18
C PRO A 184 3.68 -17.92 -15.32
N ASN A 185 4.42 -18.24 -16.39
CA ASN A 185 3.96 -19.03 -17.53
C ASN A 185 4.37 -20.50 -17.45
N LEU A 186 5.29 -20.85 -16.56
CA LEU A 186 5.72 -22.23 -16.41
C LEU A 186 4.61 -23.05 -15.76
N ARG A 187 4.30 -24.19 -16.37
CA ARG A 187 3.33 -25.17 -15.87
C ARG A 187 4.01 -26.51 -15.71
N ASP A 188 3.52 -27.31 -14.77
CA ASP A 188 3.95 -28.70 -14.67
C ASP A 188 3.43 -29.52 -15.87
N PRO A 189 3.86 -30.79 -16.05
CA PRO A 189 3.38 -31.63 -17.14
C PRO A 189 1.86 -31.87 -17.15
N GLN A 190 1.16 -31.55 -16.06
CA GLN A 190 -0.30 -31.63 -15.94
C GLN A 190 -1.00 -30.27 -16.17
N GLY A 191 -0.26 -29.23 -16.55
CA GLY A 191 -0.79 -27.89 -16.83
C GLY A 191 -1.06 -27.05 -15.57
N ARG A 192 -0.59 -27.46 -14.40
CA ARG A 192 -0.79 -26.74 -13.13
C ARG A 192 0.32 -25.73 -12.88
N ASP A 193 0.03 -24.70 -12.10
CA ASP A 193 1.03 -23.72 -11.68
C ASP A 193 2.12 -24.40 -10.85
N ILE A 194 3.38 -24.13 -11.21
CA ILE A 194 4.52 -24.60 -10.43
C ILE A 194 4.71 -23.67 -9.23
N HIS A 195 4.76 -24.26 -8.02
CA HIS A 195 5.05 -23.50 -6.82
C HIS A 195 6.56 -23.30 -6.67
N PHE A 196 6.98 -22.04 -6.59
CA PHE A 196 8.36 -21.67 -6.29
C PHE A 196 8.48 -21.16 -4.86
N PRO A 197 9.34 -21.78 -4.02
CA PRO A 197 9.51 -21.36 -2.64
C PRO A 197 10.04 -19.93 -2.58
N ALA A 198 9.47 -19.15 -1.67
CA ALA A 198 9.97 -17.82 -1.37
C ALA A 198 11.26 -17.92 -0.56
N VAL A 199 12.26 -17.12 -0.94
CA VAL A 199 13.51 -16.94 -0.22
C VAL A 199 13.55 -15.51 0.29
N HIS A 200 13.96 -15.34 1.55
CA HIS A 200 13.99 -14.05 2.21
C HIS A 200 15.42 -13.63 2.53
N SER A 201 15.81 -12.43 2.12
CA SER A 201 17.10 -11.82 2.44
C SER A 201 16.92 -10.46 3.12
N PHE A 202 18.01 -9.91 3.70
CA PHE A 202 18.01 -8.60 4.36
C PHE A 202 16.95 -8.43 5.48
N ALA A 203 16.62 -9.52 6.18
CA ALA A 203 15.68 -9.45 7.29
C ALA A 203 16.24 -8.57 8.41
N GLY A 204 15.56 -7.47 8.70
CA GLY A 204 15.98 -6.47 9.68
C GLY A 204 14.81 -5.78 10.39
N GLY A 205 15.17 -4.87 11.31
CA GLY A 205 14.24 -4.10 12.13
C GLY A 205 14.07 -4.62 13.56
N ASP A 206 12.90 -4.37 14.14
CA ASP A 206 12.57 -4.70 15.51
C ASP A 206 12.17 -6.17 15.68
N PHE A 207 11.94 -6.89 14.58
CA PHE A 207 11.59 -8.30 14.62
C PHE A 207 11.91 -9.04 13.32
N ARG A 208 11.95 -10.37 13.43
CA ARG A 208 12.04 -11.33 12.33
C ARG A 208 11.08 -12.48 12.58
N GLU A 209 10.26 -12.80 11.58
CA GLU A 209 9.37 -13.97 11.59
C GLU A 209 10.17 -15.28 11.71
N ALA A 210 9.58 -16.28 12.36
CA ALA A 210 10.09 -17.64 12.31
C ALA A 210 10.02 -18.20 10.89
N GLU A 211 10.97 -19.08 10.57
CA GLU A 211 10.92 -19.88 9.34
C GLU A 211 10.23 -21.20 9.67
N ILE A 212 9.08 -21.43 9.04
CA ILE A 212 8.23 -22.60 9.27
C ILE A 212 8.08 -23.34 7.96
N VAL A 213 8.51 -24.60 7.94
CA VAL A 213 8.41 -25.50 6.77
C VAL A 213 7.57 -26.70 7.17
N ASN A 214 6.47 -26.94 6.45
CA ASN A 214 5.52 -28.02 6.73
C ASN A 214 5.04 -28.04 8.19
N GLY A 215 4.72 -26.87 8.74
CA GLY A 215 4.28 -26.71 10.13
C GLY A 215 5.37 -26.87 11.19
N LYS A 216 6.62 -27.14 10.79
CA LYS A 216 7.75 -27.28 11.72
C LYS A 216 8.63 -26.03 11.67
N VAL A 217 8.94 -25.48 12.84
CA VAL A 217 9.89 -24.37 12.96
C VAL A 217 11.29 -24.88 12.62
N VAL A 218 11.87 -24.38 11.53
CA VAL A 218 13.25 -24.67 11.12
C VAL A 218 14.22 -23.58 11.57
N ARG A 219 13.70 -22.38 11.83
CA ARG A 219 14.46 -21.27 12.44
C ARG A 219 13.51 -20.43 13.28
N LYS A 220 13.87 -20.17 14.53
CA LYS A 220 13.11 -19.26 15.38
C LYS A 220 13.13 -17.83 14.85
N GLY A 221 11.99 -17.18 15.00
CA GLY A 221 11.83 -15.75 14.90
C GLY A 221 12.35 -15.07 16.17
N TRP A 222 12.30 -13.75 16.16
CA TRP A 222 12.59 -12.95 17.34
C TRP A 222 11.95 -11.57 17.22
N TYR A 223 11.74 -10.90 18.35
CA TYR A 223 11.40 -9.48 18.39
C TYR A 223 12.11 -8.77 19.54
N ILE A 224 12.20 -7.44 19.47
CA ILE A 224 12.69 -6.58 20.56
C ILE A 224 11.48 -6.11 21.37
N GLU A 225 11.38 -6.55 22.62
CA GLU A 225 10.33 -6.09 23.55
C GLU A 225 10.52 -4.59 23.82
N ARG A 226 9.60 -3.72 23.38
CA ARG A 226 9.80 -2.26 23.41
C ARG A 226 10.03 -1.71 24.83
N ARG A 227 9.35 -2.26 25.83
CA ARG A 227 9.46 -1.82 27.23
C ARG A 227 10.85 -2.07 27.82
N THR A 228 11.51 -3.16 27.45
CA THR A 228 12.75 -3.62 28.09
C THR A 228 13.96 -3.55 27.16
N GLY A 229 13.75 -3.41 25.85
CA GLY A 229 14.79 -3.55 24.83
C GLY A 229 15.30 -4.98 24.66
N ARG A 230 14.72 -5.96 25.36
CA ARG A 230 15.19 -7.34 25.33
C ARG A 230 14.76 -8.03 24.05
N LYS A 231 15.68 -8.78 23.45
CA LYS A 231 15.38 -9.69 22.35
C LYS A 231 14.70 -10.95 22.88
N VAL A 232 13.52 -11.27 22.34
CA VAL A 232 12.71 -12.44 22.69
C VAL A 232 12.61 -13.36 21.47
N GLU A 233 12.93 -14.63 21.62
CA GLU A 233 12.78 -15.64 20.56
C GLU A 233 11.33 -16.12 20.44
N THR A 234 10.90 -16.43 19.21
CA THR A 234 9.54 -16.88 18.91
C THR A 234 9.50 -18.01 17.90
N ASP A 235 8.44 -18.80 17.95
CA ASP A 235 8.17 -19.89 17.01
C ASP A 235 7.19 -19.45 15.89
N TYR A 236 7.03 -18.13 15.71
CA TYR A 236 6.18 -17.45 14.73
C TYR A 236 6.83 -16.16 14.20
#